data_AF-A0A511CLP8-F1
#
_entry.id   AF-A0A511CLP8-F1
#
_cell.length_a   1.000
_cell.length_b   1.000
_cell.length_c   1.000
_cell.angle_alpha   90.00
_cell.angle_beta   90.00
_cell.angle_gamma   90.00
#
_symmetry.space_group_name_H-M   'P 1'
#
loop_
_entity.id
_entity.type
_entity.pdbx_description
1 polymer ?
#
loop_
_entity_poly.entity_id
_entity_poly.type
_entity_poly.pdbx_seq_one_letter_code
_entity_poly.pdbx_strand_id
1 'polypeptide(L)'
;MTGSFFNPGPYAGFLVSVLTVAFGMYLFKGNITSQVQSQKTNNSPFLKEVIKYIFEYIPLLGVISIAIILPALQSRASWIAAVVSSLVLLELRYSVLKNVFKKANTLKKSIVAILFLGILSAGLFGVYIFKKGSSDGRAFIWKVTAEMIADAPVFGVGFDRFNAHYMNYQAQYFQKNGETSEAVVADNTYYAFNEWLQFVSENGMLGLILLLAVVLILFRTKVNEKYLLEAFISKTGLLTIGVFAFFSYPMQILPIKLILVFLLALLSNNAANTYQFNIELNKRNQWLYKIIVILVAWINISQIYASTNDLYQGFIIWNTALISHQWEDYKGAALEFGKAYPIFKKDGDFLMNYGKTLSLVGKPHKAIVVLEQAKQYQNNTIITTALGDSYKVTKQYDKAEEAYQQAVNMTPGKFYANYLLAKLYDGSGQKVKAVAMAKKILNKEIKIPSIAIKEIQGEMNSILKKYKNPPGI
;
A
#
# COMPACT_ATOMS: atom_id res chain seq x y z
N MET A 1 -7.52 -1.83 -16.97
CA MET A 1 -6.34 -1.10 -17.47
C MET A 1 -5.40 -0.80 -16.32
N THR A 2 -4.17 -1.31 -16.37
CA THR A 2 -3.20 -1.16 -15.26
C THR A 2 -1.79 -0.77 -15.73
N GLY A 3 -1.47 -0.89 -17.02
CA GLY A 3 -0.11 -0.69 -17.52
C GLY A 3 0.86 -1.68 -16.86
N SER A 4 2.02 -1.19 -16.42
CA SER A 4 3.01 -1.95 -15.64
C SER A 4 2.70 -2.05 -14.15
N PHE A 5 1.59 -1.45 -13.67
CA PHE A 5 1.16 -1.59 -12.29
C PHE A 5 0.33 -2.86 -12.09
N PHE A 6 0.36 -3.39 -10.87
CA PHE A 6 -0.40 -4.59 -10.50
C PHE A 6 -1.91 -4.34 -10.31
N ASN A 7 -2.36 -3.08 -10.24
CA ASN A 7 -3.77 -2.72 -10.02
C ASN A 7 -4.10 -1.32 -10.60
N PRO A 8 -5.35 -1.03 -11.04
CA PRO A 8 -5.74 0.31 -11.51
C PRO A 8 -5.56 1.45 -10.49
N GLY A 9 -5.68 1.18 -9.19
CA GLY A 9 -5.58 2.17 -8.11
C GLY A 9 -4.19 2.81 -8.00
N PRO A 10 -3.10 2.04 -7.83
CA PRO A 10 -1.73 2.54 -7.89
C PRO A 10 -1.42 3.31 -9.18
N TYR A 11 -1.89 2.81 -10.33
CA TYR A 11 -1.71 3.50 -11.61
C TYR A 11 -2.38 4.88 -11.60
N ALA A 12 -3.62 4.97 -11.12
CA ALA A 12 -4.34 6.22 -11.00
C ALA A 12 -3.68 7.20 -10.01
N GLY A 13 -3.10 6.67 -8.92
CA GLY A 13 -2.30 7.44 -7.96
C GLY A 13 -1.04 8.06 -8.58
N PHE A 14 -0.34 7.29 -9.42
CA PHE A 14 0.77 7.80 -10.21
C PHE A 14 0.30 8.90 -11.18
N LEU A 15 -0.76 8.65 -11.95
CA LEU A 15 -1.28 9.63 -12.92
C LEU A 15 -1.72 10.93 -12.26
N VAL A 16 -2.38 10.91 -11.10
CA VAL A 16 -2.80 12.16 -10.43
C VAL A 16 -1.61 12.95 -9.86
N SER A 17 -0.56 12.26 -9.45
CA SER A 17 0.70 12.89 -9.01
C SER A 17 1.37 13.62 -10.19
N VAL A 18 1.39 12.99 -11.38
CA VAL A 18 1.88 13.61 -12.62
C VAL A 18 0.95 14.72 -13.11
N LEU A 19 -0.37 14.55 -13.02
CA LEU A 19 -1.37 15.54 -13.44
C LEU A 19 -1.14 16.87 -12.78
N THR A 20 -0.83 16.88 -11.47
CA THR A 20 -0.62 18.11 -10.72
C THR A 20 0.57 18.89 -11.27
N VAL A 21 1.67 18.19 -11.60
CA VAL A 21 2.86 18.81 -12.20
C VAL A 21 2.55 19.29 -13.61
N ALA A 22 1.97 18.45 -14.46
CA ALA A 22 1.65 18.79 -15.85
C ALA A 22 0.65 19.95 -15.94
N PHE A 23 -0.41 19.92 -15.14
CA PHE A 23 -1.42 20.98 -15.13
C PHE A 23 -0.84 22.29 -14.58
N GLY A 24 -0.03 22.24 -13.52
CA GLY A 24 0.68 23.41 -13.02
C GLY A 24 1.62 24.02 -14.07
N MET A 25 2.41 23.19 -14.73
CA MET A 25 3.31 23.64 -15.81
C MET A 25 2.54 24.29 -16.96
N TYR A 26 1.43 23.68 -17.38
CA TYR A 26 0.58 24.22 -18.44
C TYR A 26 -0.07 25.57 -18.04
N LEU A 27 -0.62 25.64 -16.83
CA LEU A 27 -1.34 26.82 -16.33
C LEU A 27 -0.41 28.04 -16.18
N PHE A 28 0.86 27.81 -15.85
CA PHE A 28 1.88 28.84 -15.67
C PHE A 28 2.94 28.86 -16.79
N LYS A 29 2.63 28.28 -17.97
CA LYS A 29 3.57 28.08 -19.08
C LYS A 29 4.32 29.34 -19.52
N GLY A 30 3.65 30.50 -19.54
CA GLY A 30 4.27 31.78 -19.93
C GLY A 30 5.39 32.20 -18.97
N ASN A 31 5.11 32.15 -17.67
CA ASN A 31 6.08 32.46 -16.63
C ASN A 31 7.26 31.48 -16.66
N ILE A 32 6.97 30.18 -16.70
CA ILE A 32 8.01 29.12 -16.71
C ILE A 32 8.90 29.25 -17.95
N THR A 33 8.30 29.44 -19.14
CA THR A 33 9.06 29.59 -20.39
C THR A 33 9.97 30.82 -20.33
N SER A 34 9.45 31.96 -19.85
CA SER A 34 10.25 33.18 -19.71
C SER A 34 11.43 33.00 -18.75
N GLN A 35 11.21 32.27 -17.66
CA GLN A 35 12.23 32.00 -16.66
C GLN A 35 13.33 31.08 -17.19
N VAL A 36 12.99 30.00 -17.88
CA VAL A 36 13.95 29.09 -18.51
C VAL A 36 14.76 29.81 -19.60
N GLN A 37 14.11 30.64 -20.41
CA GLN A 37 14.79 31.42 -21.44
C GLN A 37 15.71 32.49 -20.85
N SER A 38 15.33 33.14 -19.74
CA SER A 38 16.14 34.17 -19.08
C SER A 38 17.44 33.64 -18.45
N GLN A 39 17.49 32.35 -18.11
CA GLN A 39 18.67 31.72 -17.53
C GLN A 39 19.76 31.38 -18.57
N LYS A 40 19.43 31.41 -19.87
CA LYS A 40 20.36 31.08 -20.94
C LYS A 40 20.65 32.32 -21.79
N THR A 41 21.80 32.93 -21.55
CA THR A 41 22.24 34.19 -22.17
C THR A 41 22.49 34.11 -23.68
N ASN A 42 22.69 32.92 -24.26
CA ASN A 42 23.05 32.73 -25.68
C ASN A 42 22.16 31.70 -26.44
N ASN A 43 20.86 31.66 -26.16
CA ASN A 43 19.97 30.80 -26.95
C ASN A 43 19.66 31.41 -28.33
N SER A 44 19.88 30.63 -29.40
CA SER A 44 19.40 30.96 -30.74
C SER A 44 17.87 31.14 -30.77
N PRO A 45 17.32 31.94 -31.71
CA PRO A 45 15.87 32.11 -31.85
C PRO A 45 15.13 30.76 -31.97
N PHE A 46 15.70 29.84 -32.75
CA PHE A 46 15.19 28.47 -32.90
C PHE A 46 15.09 27.74 -31.56
N LEU A 47 16.13 27.79 -30.72
CA LEU A 47 16.12 27.09 -29.43
C LEU A 47 15.10 27.70 -28.45
N LYS A 48 14.89 29.02 -28.48
CA LYS A 48 13.85 29.67 -27.68
C LYS A 48 12.46 29.20 -28.07
N GLU A 49 12.23 29.04 -29.37
CA GLU A 49 10.95 28.56 -29.92
C GLU A 49 10.70 27.08 -29.60
N VAL A 50 11.73 26.23 -29.72
CA VAL A 50 11.67 24.82 -29.29
C VAL A 50 11.33 24.72 -27.79
N ILE A 51 11.99 25.50 -26.93
CA ILE A 51 11.69 25.52 -25.49
C ILE A 51 10.23 25.92 -25.25
N LYS A 52 9.72 26.95 -25.93
CA LYS A 52 8.32 27.38 -25.81
C LYS A 52 7.37 26.23 -26.15
N TYR A 53 7.57 25.56 -27.28
CA TYR A 53 6.70 24.44 -27.69
C TYR A 53 6.78 23.24 -26.74
N ILE A 54 7.95 22.94 -26.19
CA ILE A 54 8.13 21.89 -25.18
C ILE A 54 7.28 22.18 -23.94
N PHE A 55 7.38 23.38 -23.37
CA PHE A 55 6.67 23.75 -22.15
C PHE A 55 5.18 24.04 -22.37
N GLU A 56 4.75 24.23 -23.62
CA GLU A 56 3.33 24.41 -23.97
C GLU A 56 2.64 23.07 -24.27
N TYR A 57 3.22 22.23 -25.12
CA TYR A 57 2.53 21.05 -25.64
C TYR A 57 2.77 19.78 -24.82
N ILE A 58 3.96 19.56 -24.25
CA ILE A 58 4.20 18.34 -23.45
C ILE A 58 3.29 18.30 -22.22
N PRO A 59 3.19 19.39 -21.41
CA PRO A 59 2.28 19.40 -20.28
C PRO A 59 0.81 19.28 -20.69
N LEU A 60 0.41 19.92 -21.80
CA LEU A 60 -0.96 19.84 -22.33
C LEU A 60 -1.32 18.41 -22.75
N LEU A 61 -0.45 17.75 -23.51
CA LEU A 61 -0.63 16.36 -23.91
C LEU A 61 -0.75 15.46 -22.67
N GLY A 62 0.11 15.66 -21.67
CA GLY A 62 0.02 14.94 -20.40
C GLY A 62 -1.33 15.12 -19.70
N VAL A 63 -1.82 16.36 -19.59
CA VAL A 63 -3.14 16.65 -18.99
C VAL A 63 -4.27 15.97 -19.78
N ILE A 64 -4.27 16.06 -21.11
CA ILE A 64 -5.29 15.45 -21.97
C ILE A 64 -5.27 13.92 -21.83
N SER A 65 -4.09 13.30 -21.94
CA SER A 65 -3.95 11.85 -21.78
C SER A 65 -4.44 11.36 -20.43
N ILE A 66 -4.09 12.08 -19.34
CA ILE A 66 -4.55 11.71 -17.99
C ILE A 66 -6.06 11.91 -17.85
N ALA A 67 -6.62 13.00 -18.37
CA ALA A 67 -8.06 13.27 -18.30
C ALA A 67 -8.90 12.18 -19.00
N ILE A 68 -8.38 11.60 -20.08
CA ILE A 68 -9.02 10.49 -20.80
C ILE A 68 -8.93 9.19 -19.99
N ILE A 69 -7.76 8.88 -19.41
CA ILE A 69 -7.50 7.58 -18.76
C ILE A 69 -8.07 7.51 -17.34
N LEU A 70 -7.97 8.59 -16.56
CA LEU A 70 -8.26 8.60 -15.12
C LEU A 70 -9.69 8.15 -14.75
N PRO A 71 -10.75 8.52 -15.49
CA PRO A 71 -12.11 8.01 -15.22
C PRO A 71 -12.22 6.50 -15.42
N ALA A 72 -11.56 5.96 -16.43
CA ALA A 72 -11.64 4.54 -16.75
C ALA A 72 -10.88 3.64 -15.75
N LEU A 73 -10.00 4.22 -14.91
CA LEU A 73 -9.34 3.50 -13.81
C LEU A 73 -10.23 3.31 -12.58
N GLN A 74 -11.37 4.01 -12.50
CA GLN A 74 -12.35 3.91 -11.41
C GLN A 74 -11.75 4.08 -10.00
N SER A 75 -10.71 4.91 -9.88
CA SER A 75 -10.05 5.20 -8.60
C SER A 75 -10.62 6.49 -8.00
N ARG A 76 -11.54 6.31 -7.07
CA ARG A 76 -12.21 7.39 -6.32
C ARG A 76 -11.23 8.32 -5.61
N ALA A 77 -10.18 7.75 -5.01
CA ALA A 77 -9.13 8.49 -4.33
C ALA A 77 -8.39 9.43 -5.28
N SER A 78 -8.08 8.97 -6.50
CA SER A 78 -7.37 9.81 -7.48
C SER A 78 -8.28 10.89 -8.06
N TRP A 79 -9.58 10.65 -8.20
CA TRP A 79 -10.53 11.70 -8.62
C TRP A 79 -10.60 12.83 -7.60
N ILE A 80 -10.71 12.49 -6.31
CA ILE A 80 -10.69 13.49 -5.22
C ILE A 80 -9.36 14.27 -5.26
N ALA A 81 -8.23 13.58 -5.33
CA ALA A 81 -6.91 14.22 -5.39
C ALA A 81 -6.74 15.13 -6.62
N ALA A 82 -7.27 14.73 -7.78
CA ALA A 82 -7.21 15.51 -9.01
C ALA A 82 -8.04 16.80 -8.92
N VAL A 83 -9.24 16.71 -8.35
CA VAL A 83 -10.12 17.87 -8.14
C VAL A 83 -9.48 18.85 -7.16
N VAL A 84 -9.00 18.35 -6.01
CA VAL A 84 -8.35 19.20 -4.99
C VAL A 84 -7.13 19.91 -5.58
N SER A 85 -6.22 19.18 -6.23
CA SER A 85 -5.01 19.78 -6.78
C SER A 85 -5.28 20.77 -7.92
N SER A 86 -6.26 20.47 -8.78
CA SER A 86 -6.67 21.38 -9.85
C SER A 86 -7.30 22.66 -9.31
N LEU A 87 -8.16 22.57 -8.29
CA LEU A 87 -8.76 23.74 -7.64
C LEU A 87 -7.69 24.62 -6.96
N VAL A 88 -6.70 24.01 -6.30
CA VAL A 88 -5.58 24.75 -5.71
C VAL A 88 -4.79 25.51 -6.79
N LEU A 89 -4.45 24.86 -7.90
CA LEU A 89 -3.71 25.50 -9.00
C LEU A 89 -4.52 26.61 -9.67
N LEU A 90 -5.81 26.40 -9.90
CA LEU A 90 -6.72 27.41 -10.45
C LEU A 90 -6.86 28.62 -9.52
N GLU A 91 -6.98 28.39 -8.20
CA GLU A 91 -7.03 29.48 -7.23
C GLU A 91 -5.70 30.26 -7.20
N LEU A 92 -4.56 29.59 -7.32
CA LEU A 92 -3.26 30.26 -7.43
C LEU A 92 -3.16 31.14 -8.68
N ARG A 93 -3.73 30.69 -9.81
CA ARG A 93 -3.68 31.45 -11.08
C ARG A 93 -4.67 32.61 -11.11
N TYR A 94 -5.89 32.40 -10.64
CA TYR A 94 -7.01 33.34 -10.85
C TYR A 94 -7.45 34.07 -9.58
N SER A 95 -7.03 33.62 -8.39
CA SER A 95 -7.35 34.23 -7.08
C SER A 95 -8.85 34.48 -6.87
N VAL A 96 -9.71 33.59 -7.37
CA VAL A 96 -11.17 33.76 -7.38
C VAL A 96 -11.70 33.80 -5.96
N LEU A 97 -11.39 32.77 -5.16
CA LEU A 97 -11.81 32.68 -3.76
C LEU A 97 -11.21 33.84 -2.97
N LYS A 98 -9.91 34.12 -3.11
CA LYS A 98 -9.25 35.25 -2.44
C LYS A 98 -9.98 36.57 -2.70
N ASN A 99 -10.39 36.83 -3.94
CA ASN A 99 -11.11 38.05 -4.31
C ASN A 99 -12.54 38.07 -3.76
N VAL A 100 -13.25 36.94 -3.77
CA VAL A 100 -14.58 36.79 -3.16
C VAL A 100 -14.51 37.03 -1.65
N PHE A 101 -13.59 36.37 -0.94
CA PHE A 101 -13.41 36.49 0.51
C PHE A 101 -12.94 37.90 0.92
N LYS A 102 -12.15 38.60 0.11
CA LYS A 102 -11.75 39.99 0.39
C LYS A 102 -12.93 40.96 0.35
N LYS A 103 -13.94 40.71 -0.49
CA LYS A 103 -15.13 41.56 -0.67
C LYS A 103 -16.33 41.14 0.20
N ALA A 104 -16.29 39.94 0.79
CA ALA A 104 -17.39 39.37 1.56
C ALA A 104 -17.39 39.81 3.04
N ASN A 105 -18.57 40.09 3.59
CA ASN A 105 -18.77 40.21 5.04
C ASN A 105 -18.79 38.82 5.72
N THR A 106 -18.72 38.77 7.05
CA THR A 106 -18.66 37.51 7.81
C THR A 106 -19.78 36.54 7.44
N LEU A 107 -21.02 37.03 7.28
CA LEU A 107 -22.16 36.22 6.88
C LEU A 107 -21.96 35.56 5.50
N LYS A 108 -21.56 36.33 4.48
CA LYS A 108 -21.29 35.80 3.13
C LYS A 108 -20.14 34.78 3.15
N LYS A 109 -19.10 35.01 3.96
CA LYS A 109 -18.00 34.05 4.13
C LYS A 109 -18.50 32.72 4.72
N SER A 110 -19.34 32.79 5.74
CA SER A 110 -19.96 31.60 6.34
C SER A 110 -20.87 30.87 5.36
N ILE A 111 -21.68 31.57 4.57
CA ILE A 111 -22.52 30.97 3.53
C ILE A 111 -21.68 30.22 2.51
N VAL A 112 -20.61 30.83 1.98
CA VAL A 112 -19.70 30.19 1.02
C VAL A 112 -19.03 28.96 1.64
N ALA A 113 -18.59 29.04 2.90
CA ALA A 113 -17.99 27.91 3.61
C ALA A 113 -18.99 26.75 3.82
N ILE A 114 -20.23 27.05 4.21
CA ILE A 114 -21.30 26.05 4.38
C ILE A 114 -21.64 25.40 3.04
N LEU A 115 -21.80 26.18 1.96
CA LEU A 115 -22.05 25.65 0.62
C LEU A 115 -20.92 24.75 0.16
N PHE A 116 -19.67 25.16 0.37
CA PHE A 116 -18.50 24.35 0.06
C PHE A 116 -18.48 23.03 0.84
N LEU A 117 -18.73 23.07 2.16
CA LEU A 117 -18.83 21.87 3.00
C LEU A 117 -19.98 20.96 2.57
N GLY A 118 -21.12 21.53 2.17
CA GLY A 118 -22.26 20.79 1.64
C GLY A 118 -21.93 20.06 0.34
N ILE A 119 -21.33 20.76 -0.63
CA ILE A 119 -20.88 20.18 -1.91
C ILE A 119 -19.83 19.10 -1.67
N LEU A 120 -18.85 19.36 -0.80
CA LEU A 120 -17.80 18.40 -0.45
C LEU A 120 -18.40 17.12 0.18
N SER A 121 -19.32 17.29 1.13
CA SER A 121 -19.99 16.16 1.81
C SER A 121 -20.84 15.35 0.84
N ALA A 122 -21.63 16.01 -0.01
CA ALA A 122 -22.41 15.35 -1.06
C ALA A 122 -21.52 14.61 -2.07
N GLY A 123 -20.39 15.21 -2.45
CA GLY A 123 -19.40 14.58 -3.33
C GLY A 123 -18.76 13.34 -2.70
N LEU A 124 -18.30 13.43 -1.45
CA LEU A 124 -17.74 12.29 -0.71
C LEU A 124 -18.78 11.18 -0.51
N PHE A 125 -20.03 11.53 -0.22
CA PHE A 125 -21.13 10.58 -0.10
C PHE A 125 -21.47 9.90 -1.43
N GLY A 126 -21.53 10.65 -2.52
CA GLY A 126 -21.71 10.10 -3.87
C GLY A 126 -20.60 9.13 -4.26
N VAL A 127 -19.35 9.50 -3.95
CA VAL A 127 -18.17 8.64 -4.13
C VAL A 127 -18.26 7.37 -3.27
N TYR A 128 -18.75 7.48 -2.03
CA TYR A 128 -18.96 6.32 -1.14
C TYR A 128 -19.97 5.34 -1.74
N ILE A 129 -21.14 5.83 -2.20
CA ILE A 129 -22.21 4.99 -2.78
C ILE A 129 -21.76 4.33 -4.08
N PHE A 130 -21.05 5.05 -4.96
CA PHE A 130 -20.63 4.57 -6.28
C PHE A 130 -19.93 3.21 -6.25
N LYS A 131 -19.21 2.89 -5.16
CA LYS A 131 -18.57 1.59 -4.97
C LYS A 131 -18.66 1.14 -3.51
N LYS A 132 -19.89 1.07 -2.99
CA LYS A 132 -20.22 0.80 -1.57
C LYS A 132 -19.45 -0.38 -0.98
N GLY A 133 -19.46 -1.56 -1.59
CA GLY A 133 -18.77 -2.74 -1.04
C GLY A 133 -17.25 -2.54 -0.84
N SER A 134 -16.60 -1.78 -1.73
CA SER A 134 -15.19 -1.40 -1.55
C SER A 134 -15.00 -0.37 -0.44
N SER A 135 -15.97 0.53 -0.24
CA SER A 135 -15.95 1.49 0.87
C SER A 135 -16.12 0.77 2.21
N ASP A 136 -17.07 -0.16 2.30
CA ASP A 136 -17.38 -0.90 3.52
C ASP A 136 -16.19 -1.76 3.95
N GLY A 137 -15.51 -2.41 3.00
CA GLY A 137 -14.27 -3.12 3.27
C GLY A 137 -13.18 -2.21 3.86
N ARG A 138 -12.99 -1.00 3.33
CA ARG A 138 -12.02 -0.03 3.88
C ARG A 138 -12.44 0.49 5.24
N ALA A 139 -13.72 0.79 5.43
CA ALA A 139 -14.24 1.23 6.73
C ALA A 139 -14.02 0.16 7.81
N PHE A 140 -14.20 -1.12 7.47
CA PHE A 140 -13.89 -2.22 8.37
C PHE A 140 -12.38 -2.32 8.64
N ILE A 141 -11.53 -2.21 7.62
CA ILE A 141 -10.07 -2.18 7.80
C ILE A 141 -9.66 -1.05 8.74
N TRP A 142 -10.25 0.14 8.60
CA TRP A 142 -9.97 1.28 9.47
C TRP A 142 -10.45 1.07 10.90
N LYS A 143 -11.60 0.42 11.08
CA LYS A 143 -12.12 0.03 12.40
C LYS A 143 -11.15 -0.92 13.12
N VAL A 144 -10.67 -1.97 12.44
CA VAL A 144 -9.66 -2.89 13.01
C VAL A 144 -8.32 -2.18 13.23
N THR A 145 -7.91 -1.29 12.33
CA THR A 145 -6.69 -0.49 12.49
C THR A 145 -6.77 0.44 13.71
N ALA A 146 -7.96 0.96 14.04
CA ALA A 146 -8.15 1.77 15.24
C ALA A 146 -7.95 0.96 16.53
N GLU A 147 -8.29 -0.34 16.54
CA GLU A 147 -7.97 -1.25 17.64
C GLU A 147 -6.45 -1.41 17.78
N MET A 148 -5.72 -1.57 16.66
CA MET A 148 -4.24 -1.59 16.69
C MET A 148 -3.63 -0.32 17.27
N ILE A 149 -4.19 0.84 16.92
CA ILE A 149 -3.73 2.14 17.46
C ILE A 149 -4.05 2.25 18.95
N ALA A 150 -5.22 1.76 19.38
CA ALA A 150 -5.62 1.79 20.79
C ALA A 150 -4.69 0.94 21.67
N ASP A 151 -4.21 -0.19 21.16
CA ASP A 151 -3.30 -1.08 21.88
C ASP A 151 -1.85 -0.56 21.93
N ALA A 152 -1.42 0.22 20.93
CA ALA A 152 -0.06 0.79 20.86
C ALA A 152 -0.03 2.29 20.48
N PRO A 153 -0.62 3.20 21.28
CA PRO A 153 -0.92 4.56 20.84
C PRO A 153 0.30 5.47 20.70
N VAL A 154 1.36 5.26 21.48
CA VAL A 154 2.51 6.19 21.53
C VAL A 154 3.51 5.93 20.41
N PHE A 155 3.94 4.66 20.27
CA PHE A 155 5.00 4.25 19.34
C PHE A 155 4.52 3.32 18.21
N GLY A 156 3.25 2.90 18.23
CA GLY A 156 2.73 1.93 17.28
C GLY A 156 3.31 0.53 17.49
N VAL A 157 2.96 -0.39 16.60
CA VAL A 157 3.43 -1.79 16.60
C VAL A 157 4.81 -1.97 15.96
N GLY A 158 5.42 -0.89 15.46
CA GLY A 158 6.71 -0.88 14.77
C GLY A 158 6.60 -0.55 13.28
N PHE A 159 7.62 0.13 12.75
CA PHE A 159 7.70 0.52 11.34
C PHE A 159 7.56 -0.69 10.41
N ASP A 160 6.69 -0.58 9.39
CA ASP A 160 6.44 -1.63 8.38
C ASP A 160 5.92 -2.96 8.98
N ARG A 161 5.24 -2.88 10.13
CA ARG A 161 4.66 -4.05 10.81
C ARG A 161 3.16 -4.20 10.65
N PHE A 162 2.48 -3.32 9.91
CA PHE A 162 1.03 -3.46 9.70
C PHE A 162 0.65 -4.83 9.14
N ASN A 163 1.36 -5.29 8.11
CA ASN A 163 1.13 -6.58 7.46
C ASN A 163 1.38 -7.80 8.37
N ALA A 164 2.28 -7.67 9.35
CA ALA A 164 2.54 -8.73 10.33
C ALA A 164 1.42 -8.84 11.38
N HIS A 165 0.77 -7.73 11.73
CA HIS A 165 -0.16 -7.66 12.87
C HIS A 165 -1.64 -7.60 12.47
N TYR A 166 -2.00 -6.93 11.37
CA TYR A 166 -3.39 -6.59 11.07
C TYR A 166 -4.31 -7.81 11.05
N MET A 167 -3.90 -8.91 10.43
CA MET A 167 -4.71 -10.13 10.34
C MET A 167 -4.93 -10.79 11.71
N ASN A 168 -4.04 -10.57 12.70
CA ASN A 168 -4.27 -11.03 14.07
C ASN A 168 -5.41 -10.24 14.72
N TYR A 169 -5.42 -8.92 14.56
CA TYR A 169 -6.49 -8.06 15.09
C TYR A 169 -7.82 -8.35 14.41
N GLN A 170 -7.84 -8.54 13.09
CA GLN A 170 -9.04 -8.96 12.37
C GLN A 170 -9.58 -10.30 12.90
N ALA A 171 -8.69 -11.26 13.18
CA ALA A 171 -9.08 -12.54 13.77
C ALA A 171 -9.65 -12.38 15.19
N GLN A 172 -9.02 -11.56 16.03
CA GLN A 172 -9.50 -11.27 17.39
C GLN A 172 -10.87 -10.57 17.37
N TYR A 173 -11.09 -9.64 16.44
CA TYR A 173 -12.38 -8.98 16.24
C TYR A 173 -13.50 -10.00 16.00
N PHE A 174 -13.32 -10.94 15.08
CA PHE A 174 -14.34 -11.96 14.79
C PHE A 174 -14.41 -13.05 15.87
N GLN A 175 -13.33 -13.31 16.60
CA GLN A 175 -13.35 -14.19 17.76
C GLN A 175 -14.24 -13.62 18.87
N LYS A 176 -14.15 -12.31 19.12
CA LYS A 176 -14.92 -11.61 20.16
C LYS A 176 -16.38 -11.38 19.76
N ASN A 177 -16.63 -10.99 18.51
CA ASN A 177 -17.94 -10.51 18.06
C ASN A 177 -18.75 -11.56 17.26
N GLY A 178 -18.14 -12.70 16.91
CA GLY A 178 -18.72 -13.66 15.98
C GLY A 178 -18.77 -13.13 14.54
N GLU A 179 -19.45 -13.85 13.64
CA GLU A 179 -19.59 -13.44 12.22
C GLU A 179 -20.58 -12.27 12.08
N THR A 180 -20.09 -11.04 12.23
CA THR A 180 -20.88 -9.80 12.01
C THR A 180 -21.09 -9.51 10.51
N SER A 181 -21.85 -8.45 10.18
CA SER A 181 -22.04 -8.00 8.78
C SER A 181 -20.74 -7.74 8.01
N GLU A 182 -19.68 -7.33 8.71
CA GLU A 182 -18.35 -7.06 8.15
C GLU A 182 -17.62 -8.33 7.71
N ALA A 183 -18.06 -9.51 8.17
CA ALA A 183 -17.58 -10.79 7.64
C ALA A 183 -17.77 -10.88 6.12
N VAL A 184 -18.66 -10.05 5.56
CA VAL A 184 -18.91 -10.03 4.13
C VAL A 184 -17.78 -9.46 3.30
N VAL A 185 -17.05 -8.50 3.88
CA VAL A 185 -15.97 -7.73 3.24
C VAL A 185 -14.59 -8.05 3.81
N ALA A 186 -14.53 -8.84 4.89
CA ALA A 186 -13.28 -9.30 5.48
C ALA A 186 -12.53 -10.31 4.57
N ASP A 187 -11.31 -9.95 4.20
CA ASP A 187 -10.38 -10.79 3.43
C ASP A 187 -8.94 -10.53 3.93
N ASN A 188 -7.97 -11.25 3.36
CA ASN A 188 -6.54 -10.96 3.58
C ASN A 188 -6.23 -9.52 3.17
N THR A 189 -5.60 -8.78 4.08
CA THR A 189 -5.32 -7.35 3.90
C THR A 189 -3.86 -7.06 4.25
N TYR A 190 -3.19 -6.31 3.38
CA TYR A 190 -1.77 -5.96 3.49
C TYR A 190 -1.55 -4.48 3.81
N TYR A 191 -2.56 -3.64 3.58
CA TYR A 191 -2.48 -2.19 3.73
C TYR A 191 -3.77 -1.66 4.38
N ALA A 192 -3.67 -0.59 5.16
CA ALA A 192 -4.86 0.05 5.73
C ALA A 192 -5.72 0.76 4.67
N PHE A 193 -5.21 0.92 3.44
CA PHE A 193 -5.79 1.77 2.38
C PHE A 193 -6.04 3.21 2.85
N ASN A 194 -5.27 3.64 3.84
CA ASN A 194 -5.17 4.98 4.39
C ASN A 194 -3.79 5.06 5.04
N GLU A 195 -2.86 5.74 4.37
CA GLU A 195 -1.46 5.84 4.79
C GLU A 195 -1.32 6.48 6.17
N TRP A 196 -2.20 7.42 6.52
CA TRP A 196 -2.16 8.10 7.82
C TRP A 196 -2.52 7.15 8.96
N LEU A 197 -3.57 6.34 8.78
CA LEU A 197 -3.95 5.33 9.78
C LEU A 197 -2.89 4.24 9.89
N GLN A 198 -2.36 3.77 8.76
CA GLN A 198 -1.28 2.79 8.77
C GLN A 198 -0.04 3.36 9.48
N PHE A 199 0.36 4.59 9.14
CA PHE A 199 1.52 5.25 9.74
C PHE A 199 1.39 5.41 11.25
N VAL A 200 0.21 5.80 11.75
CA VAL A 200 -0.07 5.87 13.20
C VAL A 200 -0.07 4.49 13.83
N SER A 201 -0.63 3.47 13.19
CA SER A 201 -0.60 2.11 13.74
C SER A 201 0.82 1.56 13.87
N GLU A 202 1.74 1.96 12.98
CA GLU A 202 3.12 1.49 12.95
C GLU A 202 4.08 2.34 13.80
N ASN A 203 3.89 3.67 13.84
CA ASN A 203 4.83 4.62 14.47
C ASN A 203 4.21 5.42 15.64
N GLY A 204 2.93 5.20 15.91
CA GLY A 204 2.18 5.85 16.97
C GLY A 204 1.93 7.34 16.74
N MET A 205 1.28 7.95 17.73
CA MET A 205 0.97 9.38 17.72
C MET A 205 2.22 10.26 17.78
N LEU A 206 3.30 9.79 18.42
CA LEU A 206 4.57 10.52 18.41
C LEU A 206 5.14 10.60 16.99
N GLY A 207 5.14 9.48 16.26
CA GLY A 207 5.52 9.46 14.85
C GLY A 207 4.68 10.44 14.03
N LEU A 208 3.36 10.46 14.24
CA LEU A 208 2.46 11.39 13.54
C LEU A 208 2.81 12.85 13.80
N ILE A 209 3.09 13.23 15.06
CA ILE A 209 3.50 14.59 15.41
C ILE A 209 4.78 14.99 14.65
N LEU A 210 5.76 14.09 14.59
CA LEU A 210 7.01 14.34 13.84
C LEU A 210 6.75 14.47 12.33
N LEU A 211 5.91 13.60 11.76
CA LEU A 211 5.55 13.68 10.35
C LEU A 211 4.83 15.00 10.04
N LEU A 212 3.87 15.42 10.88
CA LEU A 212 3.18 16.69 10.73
C LEU A 212 4.13 17.87 10.89
N ALA A 213 5.11 17.81 11.79
CA ALA A 213 6.15 18.82 11.91
C ALA A 213 6.98 18.94 10.62
N VAL A 214 7.39 17.82 10.01
CA VAL A 214 8.08 17.81 8.71
C VAL A 214 7.20 18.43 7.63
N VAL A 215 5.94 18.04 7.53
CA VAL A 215 4.99 18.62 6.56
C VAL A 215 4.86 20.13 6.79
N LEU A 216 4.69 20.58 8.03
CA LEU A 216 4.59 22.01 8.35
C LEU A 216 5.85 22.78 7.94
N ILE A 217 7.05 22.23 8.18
CA ILE A 217 8.32 22.83 7.75
C ILE A 217 8.35 22.95 6.23
N LEU A 218 8.04 21.87 5.49
CA LEU A 218 8.05 21.86 4.03
C LEU A 218 7.12 22.92 3.42
N PHE A 219 5.91 23.08 3.98
CA PHE A 219 4.97 24.08 3.49
C PHE A 219 5.36 25.52 3.90
N ARG A 220 6.09 25.69 5.00
CA ARG A 220 6.62 26.99 5.46
C ARG A 220 7.98 27.36 4.89
N THR A 221 8.65 26.47 4.16
CA THR A 221 9.93 26.75 3.50
C THR A 221 9.84 28.03 2.69
N LYS A 222 10.73 28.99 3.02
CA LYS A 222 10.91 30.24 2.28
C LYS A 222 11.63 29.94 0.97
N VAL A 223 11.20 30.59 -0.11
CA VAL A 223 11.65 30.31 -1.47
C VAL A 223 12.00 31.64 -2.11
N ASN A 224 13.07 31.66 -2.91
CA ASN A 224 13.46 32.87 -3.64
C ASN A 224 12.33 33.30 -4.59
N GLU A 225 12.09 34.60 -4.74
CA GLU A 225 10.96 35.13 -5.52
C GLU A 225 10.90 34.58 -6.94
N LYS A 226 12.07 34.41 -7.56
CA LYS A 226 12.23 33.83 -8.90
C LYS A 226 11.63 32.43 -9.03
N TYR A 227 11.61 31.63 -7.97
CA TYR A 227 11.21 30.21 -7.99
C TYR A 227 9.88 29.92 -7.27
N LEU A 228 9.10 30.97 -6.99
CA LEU A 228 7.84 30.83 -6.24
C LEU A 228 6.85 29.89 -6.93
N LEU A 229 6.72 29.98 -8.26
CA LEU A 229 5.77 29.16 -9.02
C LEU A 229 6.15 27.68 -8.97
N GLU A 230 7.42 27.34 -9.17
CA GLU A 230 7.89 25.95 -9.10
C GLU A 230 7.75 25.38 -7.70
N ALA A 231 7.99 26.19 -6.67
CA ALA A 231 7.72 25.78 -5.30
C ALA A 231 6.23 25.57 -5.04
N PHE A 232 5.34 26.40 -5.58
CA PHE A 232 3.90 26.19 -5.45
C PHE A 232 3.43 24.93 -6.16
N ILE A 233 3.91 24.67 -7.37
CA ILE A 233 3.60 23.42 -8.10
C ILE A 233 4.11 22.23 -7.29
N SER A 234 5.33 22.30 -6.74
CA SER A 234 5.92 21.23 -5.94
C SER A 234 5.13 20.97 -4.64
N LYS A 235 4.81 22.02 -3.89
CA LYS A 235 3.96 21.93 -2.68
C LYS A 235 2.57 21.38 -3.00
N THR A 236 1.99 21.78 -4.14
CA THR A 236 0.69 21.24 -4.58
C THR A 236 0.81 19.76 -4.95
N GLY A 237 1.89 19.33 -5.62
CA GLY A 237 2.13 17.92 -5.89
C GLY A 237 2.27 17.08 -4.61
N LEU A 238 2.99 17.58 -3.60
CA LEU A 238 3.07 16.94 -2.27
C LEU A 238 1.70 16.87 -1.59
N LEU A 239 0.91 17.95 -1.67
CA LEU A 239 -0.48 17.96 -1.20
C LEU A 239 -1.33 16.90 -1.91
N THR A 240 -1.22 16.77 -3.23
CA THR A 240 -1.95 15.76 -4.01
C THR A 240 -1.66 14.35 -3.52
N ILE A 241 -0.38 14.03 -3.29
CA ILE A 241 0.03 12.72 -2.76
C ILE A 241 -0.56 12.51 -1.37
N GLY A 242 -0.52 13.53 -0.50
CA GLY A 242 -1.13 13.49 0.83
C GLY A 242 -2.65 13.30 0.82
N VAL A 243 -3.36 13.95 -0.10
CA VAL A 243 -4.81 13.78 -0.28
C VAL A 243 -5.13 12.36 -0.78
N PHE A 244 -4.37 11.86 -1.76
CA PHE A 244 -4.51 10.49 -2.24
C PHE A 244 -4.25 9.47 -1.13
N ALA A 245 -3.31 9.76 -0.22
CA ALA A 245 -2.93 8.91 0.91
C ALA A 245 -4.04 8.70 1.95
N PHE A 246 -5.05 9.58 2.05
CA PHE A 246 -6.22 9.35 2.92
C PHE A 246 -7.07 8.14 2.52
N PHE A 247 -6.99 7.75 1.24
CA PHE A 247 -7.84 6.72 0.67
C PHE A 247 -7.05 5.70 -0.16
N SER A 248 -5.73 5.65 0.02
CA SER A 248 -4.84 4.78 -0.73
C SER A 248 -3.51 4.60 0.02
N TYR A 249 -2.55 3.95 -0.62
CA TYR A 249 -1.27 3.53 -0.05
C TYR A 249 -0.08 3.98 -0.94
N PRO A 250 0.05 5.28 -1.27
CA PRO A 250 1.09 5.77 -2.18
C PRO A 250 2.52 5.49 -1.69
N MET A 251 2.75 5.36 -0.38
CA MET A 251 4.08 5.06 0.16
C MET A 251 4.46 3.59 0.03
N GLN A 252 3.68 2.79 -0.69
CA GLN A 252 4.05 1.43 -1.07
C GLN A 252 4.36 1.32 -2.58
N ILE A 253 4.16 2.41 -3.32
CA ILE A 253 4.29 2.44 -4.78
C ILE A 253 5.55 3.22 -5.18
N LEU A 254 6.58 2.50 -5.63
CA LEU A 254 7.88 3.10 -5.99
C LEU A 254 7.79 4.28 -6.97
N PRO A 255 7.03 4.20 -8.10
CA PRO A 255 6.87 5.35 -9.00
C PRO A 255 6.34 6.61 -8.32
N ILE A 256 5.44 6.48 -7.33
CA ILE A 256 4.91 7.63 -6.58
C ILE A 256 5.97 8.17 -5.60
N LYS A 257 6.73 7.29 -4.94
CA LYS A 257 7.87 7.69 -4.10
C LYS A 257 8.91 8.50 -4.88
N LEU A 258 9.21 8.09 -6.12
CA LEU A 258 10.15 8.82 -6.98
C LEU A 258 9.65 10.23 -7.30
N ILE A 259 8.35 10.39 -7.60
CA ILE A 259 7.75 11.72 -7.78
C ILE A 259 7.87 12.53 -6.49
N LEU A 260 7.52 11.96 -5.33
CA LEU A 260 7.64 12.63 -4.04
C LEU A 260 9.07 13.14 -3.80
N VAL A 261 10.08 12.27 -3.97
CA VAL A 261 11.50 12.64 -3.80
C VAL A 261 11.90 13.73 -4.79
N PHE A 262 11.47 13.65 -6.05
CA PHE A 262 11.74 14.67 -7.05
C PHE A 262 11.12 16.03 -6.69
N LEU A 263 9.88 16.05 -6.22
CA LEU A 263 9.20 17.27 -5.75
C LEU A 263 9.89 17.89 -4.53
N LEU A 264 10.37 17.05 -3.60
CA LEU A 264 11.15 17.50 -2.44
C LEU A 264 12.50 18.08 -2.88
N ALA A 265 13.18 17.44 -3.82
CA ALA A 265 14.44 17.92 -4.37
C ALA A 265 14.27 19.28 -5.08
N LEU A 266 13.20 19.44 -5.89
CA LEU A 266 12.87 20.72 -6.51
C LEU A 266 12.60 21.81 -5.47
N LEU A 267 11.80 21.51 -4.44
CA LEU A 267 11.51 22.47 -3.38
C LEU A 267 12.78 22.86 -2.61
N SER A 268 13.64 21.89 -2.32
CA SER A 268 14.92 22.12 -1.64
C SER A 268 15.86 22.98 -2.47
N ASN A 269 15.97 22.75 -3.78
CA ASN A 269 16.81 23.54 -4.69
C ASN A 269 16.34 25.00 -4.80
N ASN A 270 15.05 25.23 -4.63
CA ASN A 270 14.45 26.57 -4.75
C ASN A 270 14.37 27.32 -3.42
N ALA A 271 14.66 26.64 -2.31
CA ALA A 271 14.61 27.21 -0.97
C ALA A 271 15.61 28.36 -0.82
N ALA A 272 15.18 29.42 -0.11
CA ALA A 272 16.09 30.49 0.29
C ALA A 272 17.10 29.95 1.31
N ASN A 273 18.35 30.41 1.22
CA ASN A 273 19.39 30.08 2.18
C ASN A 273 18.97 30.53 3.57
N THR A 274 18.45 29.60 4.36
CA THR A 274 17.95 29.87 5.72
C THR A 274 19.05 29.69 6.74
N TYR A 275 19.95 28.73 6.50
CA TYR A 275 21.13 28.46 7.30
C TYR A 275 22.33 28.20 6.38
N GLN A 276 23.45 28.86 6.64
CA GLN A 276 24.72 28.60 5.96
C GLN A 276 25.69 27.99 6.96
N PHE A 277 26.10 26.76 6.71
CA PHE A 277 27.23 26.15 7.42
C PHE A 277 28.51 26.54 6.70
N ASN A 278 29.22 27.55 7.22
CA ASN A 278 30.53 27.92 6.71
C ASN A 278 31.57 26.95 7.27
N ILE A 279 31.93 25.95 6.47
CA ILE A 279 33.08 25.10 6.77
C ILE A 279 34.32 25.76 6.15
N GLU A 280 35.18 26.37 6.97
CA GLU A 280 36.47 26.89 6.53
C GLU A 280 37.43 25.73 6.22
N LEU A 281 37.35 25.20 5.00
CA LEU A 281 38.27 24.17 4.53
C LEU A 281 39.60 24.79 4.10
N ASN A 282 40.68 24.45 4.81
CA ASN A 282 42.05 24.82 4.43
C ASN A 282 42.32 24.38 2.97
N LYS A 283 42.71 25.32 2.09
CA LYS A 283 42.91 25.10 0.65
C LYS A 283 43.85 23.93 0.35
N ARG A 284 44.85 23.67 1.21
CA ARG A 284 45.82 22.58 1.05
C ARG A 284 45.20 21.17 1.22
N ASN A 285 44.06 21.04 1.91
CA ASN A 285 43.40 19.76 2.20
C ASN A 285 42.11 19.53 1.39
N GLN A 286 41.72 20.46 0.52
CA GLN A 286 40.49 20.32 -0.29
C GLN A 286 40.54 19.14 -1.26
N TRP A 287 41.72 18.82 -1.79
CA TRP A 287 41.90 17.67 -2.68
C TRP A 287 41.69 16.34 -1.92
N LEU A 288 42.17 16.24 -0.67
CA LEU A 288 41.95 15.09 0.21
C LEU A 288 40.45 14.90 0.48
N TYR A 289 39.73 15.98 0.83
CA TYR A 289 38.27 15.90 1.03
C TYR A 289 37.53 15.42 -0.21
N LYS A 290 37.85 15.96 -1.40
CA LYS A 290 37.25 15.52 -2.67
C LYS A 290 37.53 14.04 -2.94
N ILE A 291 38.77 13.59 -2.72
CA ILE A 291 39.13 12.17 -2.86
C ILE A 291 38.34 11.31 -1.88
N ILE A 292 38.23 11.70 -0.61
CA ILE A 292 37.45 10.97 0.39
C ILE A 292 35.98 10.87 -0.04
N VAL A 293 35.37 11.97 -0.48
CA VAL A 293 33.98 11.97 -0.95
C VAL A 293 33.81 11.05 -2.16
N ILE A 294 34.73 11.08 -3.13
CA ILE A 294 34.69 10.21 -4.31
C ILE A 294 34.88 8.74 -3.91
N LEU A 295 35.82 8.43 -3.01
CA LEU A 295 36.04 7.06 -2.53
C LEU A 295 34.83 6.54 -1.76
N VAL A 296 34.25 7.34 -0.86
CA VAL A 296 33.03 6.98 -0.15
C VAL A 296 31.88 6.77 -1.13
N ALA A 297 31.69 7.67 -2.10
CA ALA A 297 30.67 7.49 -3.13
C ALA A 297 30.91 6.21 -3.96
N TRP A 298 32.15 5.93 -4.36
CA TRP A 298 32.50 4.75 -5.14
C TRP A 298 32.27 3.44 -4.35
N ILE A 299 32.65 3.41 -3.06
CA ILE A 299 32.39 2.27 -2.17
C ILE A 299 30.88 2.05 -2.00
N ASN A 300 30.10 3.12 -1.80
CA ASN A 300 28.65 3.00 -1.68
C ASN A 300 28.02 2.52 -2.99
N ILE A 301 28.44 3.05 -4.14
CA ILE A 301 27.95 2.63 -5.45
C ILE A 301 28.29 1.16 -5.72
N SER A 302 29.50 0.72 -5.42
CA SER A 302 29.91 -0.67 -5.63
C SER A 302 29.17 -1.65 -4.72
N GLN A 303 28.95 -1.28 -3.44
CA GLN A 303 28.12 -2.06 -2.51
C GLN A 303 26.66 -2.12 -2.94
N ILE A 304 26.09 -1.00 -3.39
CA ILE A 304 24.72 -0.94 -3.92
C ILE A 304 24.61 -1.83 -5.16
N TYR A 305 25.58 -1.74 -6.08
CA TYR A 305 25.59 -2.55 -7.29
C TYR A 305 25.66 -4.05 -6.97
N ALA A 306 26.59 -4.46 -6.10
CA ALA A 306 26.73 -5.85 -5.67
C ALA A 306 25.44 -6.36 -5.02
N SER A 307 24.89 -5.61 -4.06
CA SER A 307 23.64 -5.98 -3.36
C SER A 307 22.45 -6.04 -4.33
N THR A 308 22.38 -5.13 -5.29
CA THR A 308 21.31 -5.12 -6.31
C THR A 308 21.43 -6.31 -7.24
N ASN A 309 22.66 -6.69 -7.61
CA ASN A 309 22.90 -7.89 -8.42
C ASN A 309 22.50 -9.16 -7.66
N ASP A 310 22.85 -9.28 -6.38
CA ASP A 310 22.45 -10.42 -5.54
C ASP A 310 20.93 -10.52 -5.42
N LEU A 311 20.25 -9.39 -5.18
CA LEU A 311 18.79 -9.34 -5.16
C LEU A 311 18.19 -9.74 -6.51
N TYR A 312 18.74 -9.22 -7.62
CA TYR A 312 18.26 -9.55 -8.97
C TYR A 312 18.38 -11.04 -9.28
N GLN A 313 19.54 -11.65 -9.00
CA GLN A 313 19.73 -13.09 -9.17
C GLN A 313 18.83 -13.89 -8.22
N GLY A 314 18.69 -13.43 -6.98
CA GLY A 314 17.75 -14.00 -6.02
C GLY A 314 16.31 -14.00 -6.55
N PHE A 315 15.85 -12.90 -7.14
CA PHE A 315 14.50 -12.80 -7.71
C PHE A 315 14.30 -13.74 -8.90
N ILE A 316 15.33 -13.94 -9.73
CA ILE A 316 15.26 -14.95 -10.81
C ILE A 316 15.06 -16.34 -10.21
N ILE A 317 15.85 -16.71 -9.20
CA ILE A 317 15.75 -18.02 -8.53
C ILE A 317 14.37 -18.18 -7.86
N TRP A 318 13.90 -17.16 -7.15
CA TRP A 318 12.58 -17.16 -6.53
C TRP A 318 11.48 -17.32 -7.59
N ASN A 319 11.54 -16.58 -8.70
CA ASN A 319 10.57 -16.71 -9.77
C ASN A 319 10.57 -18.12 -10.39
N THR A 320 11.74 -18.73 -10.58
CA THR A 320 11.85 -20.14 -10.98
C THR A 320 11.17 -21.07 -9.98
N ALA A 321 11.38 -20.85 -8.67
CA ALA A 321 10.72 -21.64 -7.62
C ALA A 321 9.19 -21.51 -7.67
N LEU A 322 8.66 -20.30 -7.95
CA LEU A 322 7.23 -20.06 -8.12
C LEU A 322 6.67 -20.78 -9.36
N ILE A 323 7.39 -20.76 -10.48
CA ILE A 323 6.99 -21.47 -11.71
C ILE A 323 6.97 -22.98 -11.45
N SER A 324 8.02 -23.55 -10.85
CA SER A 324 8.05 -24.97 -10.47
C SER A 324 6.91 -25.33 -9.52
N HIS A 325 6.59 -24.47 -8.55
CA HIS A 325 5.46 -24.68 -7.63
C HIS A 325 4.12 -24.68 -8.39
N GLN A 326 3.94 -23.77 -9.35
CA GLN A 326 2.73 -23.69 -10.17
C GLN A 326 2.56 -24.93 -11.06
N TRP A 327 3.66 -25.55 -11.51
CA TRP A 327 3.66 -26.81 -12.26
C TRP A 327 3.65 -28.05 -11.38
N GLU A 328 3.38 -27.89 -10.08
CA GLU A 328 3.29 -28.97 -9.08
C GLU A 328 4.60 -29.75 -8.87
N ASP A 329 5.73 -29.28 -9.43
CA ASP A 329 7.06 -29.76 -9.06
C ASP A 329 7.48 -29.13 -7.73
N TYR A 330 6.82 -29.57 -6.66
CA TYR A 330 7.08 -29.05 -5.32
C TYR A 330 8.48 -29.39 -4.81
N LYS A 331 9.07 -30.51 -5.28
CA LYS A 331 10.43 -30.92 -4.89
C LYS A 331 11.47 -29.98 -5.50
N GLY A 332 11.37 -29.68 -6.80
CA GLY A 332 12.21 -28.69 -7.47
C GLY A 332 12.00 -27.30 -6.90
N ALA A 333 10.75 -26.88 -6.70
CA ALA A 333 10.42 -25.60 -6.08
C ALA A 333 11.08 -25.44 -4.70
N ALA A 334 10.99 -26.46 -3.82
CA ALA A 334 11.60 -26.42 -2.50
C ALA A 334 13.13 -26.28 -2.53
N LEU A 335 13.79 -26.83 -3.56
CA LEU A 335 15.23 -26.68 -3.77
C LEU A 335 15.57 -25.24 -4.16
N GLU A 336 14.88 -24.68 -5.14
CA GLU A 336 15.11 -23.30 -5.61
C GLU A 336 14.78 -22.27 -4.53
N PHE A 337 13.68 -22.44 -3.79
CA PHE A 337 13.43 -21.64 -2.60
C PHE A 337 14.56 -21.76 -1.57
N GLY A 338 15.10 -22.97 -1.35
CA GLY A 338 16.25 -23.16 -0.47
C GLY A 338 17.48 -22.34 -0.87
N LYS A 339 17.74 -22.20 -2.18
CA LYS A 339 18.85 -21.37 -2.71
C LYS A 339 18.60 -19.87 -2.51
N ALA A 340 17.36 -19.41 -2.68
CA ALA A 340 16.97 -18.01 -2.50
C ALA A 340 16.81 -17.61 -1.02
N TYR A 341 16.67 -18.58 -0.09
CA TYR A 341 16.39 -18.33 1.32
C TYR A 341 17.39 -17.39 2.03
N PRO A 342 18.72 -17.51 1.85
CA PRO A 342 19.67 -16.59 2.50
C PRO A 342 19.45 -15.11 2.14
N ILE A 343 18.96 -14.85 0.92
CA ILE A 343 18.70 -13.51 0.38
C ILE A 343 17.38 -12.96 0.93
N PHE A 344 16.32 -13.79 0.94
CA PHE A 344 14.95 -13.36 1.27
C PHE A 344 14.42 -13.87 2.62
N LYS A 345 15.29 -14.26 3.56
CA LYS A 345 14.90 -14.73 4.91
C LYS A 345 14.14 -13.71 5.77
N LYS A 346 13.97 -12.47 5.29
CA LYS A 346 13.19 -11.41 5.95
C LYS A 346 11.99 -10.95 5.14
N ASP A 347 11.70 -11.62 4.02
CA ASP A 347 10.58 -11.29 3.15
C ASP A 347 9.40 -12.23 3.46
N GLY A 348 8.29 -11.66 3.90
CA GLY A 348 7.12 -12.42 4.35
C GLY A 348 6.46 -13.26 3.25
N ASP A 349 6.40 -12.73 2.02
CA ASP A 349 5.81 -13.42 0.87
C ASP A 349 6.70 -14.58 0.42
N PHE A 350 8.02 -14.38 0.38
CA PHE A 350 8.98 -15.42 0.10
C PHE A 350 8.88 -16.56 1.12
N LEU A 351 8.93 -16.23 2.42
CA LEU A 351 8.88 -17.21 3.50
C LEU A 351 7.54 -17.98 3.50
N MET A 352 6.42 -17.30 3.23
CA MET A 352 5.12 -17.94 3.06
C MET A 352 5.15 -18.98 1.94
N ASN A 353 5.62 -18.60 0.75
CA ASN A 353 5.68 -19.49 -0.40
C ASN A 353 6.62 -20.68 -0.16
N TYR A 354 7.79 -20.42 0.44
CA TYR A 354 8.74 -21.48 0.78
C TYR A 354 8.18 -22.43 1.83
N GLY A 355 7.65 -21.90 2.93
CA GLY A 355 7.06 -22.67 4.02
C GLY A 355 5.87 -23.52 3.58
N LYS A 356 4.97 -22.96 2.75
CA LYS A 356 3.87 -23.71 2.13
C LYS A 356 4.40 -24.84 1.25
N THR A 357 5.41 -24.57 0.41
CA THR A 357 6.04 -25.59 -0.44
C THR A 357 6.66 -26.71 0.39
N LEU A 358 7.35 -26.37 1.50
CA LEU A 358 7.91 -27.34 2.44
C LEU A 358 6.84 -28.24 3.06
N SER A 359 5.67 -27.68 3.38
CA SER A 359 4.52 -28.45 3.88
C SER A 359 4.05 -29.48 2.84
N LEU A 360 3.95 -29.07 1.56
CA LEU A 360 3.49 -29.94 0.46
C LEU A 360 4.46 -31.08 0.14
N VAL A 361 5.79 -30.85 0.23
CA VAL A 361 6.80 -31.90 0.00
C VAL A 361 7.01 -32.84 1.21
N GLY A 362 6.16 -32.75 2.23
CA GLY A 362 6.25 -33.62 3.41
C GLY A 362 7.43 -33.28 4.33
N LYS A 363 7.85 -32.01 4.40
CA LYS A 363 8.86 -31.51 5.35
C LYS A 363 8.23 -30.61 6.44
N PRO A 364 7.26 -31.10 7.22
CA PRO A 364 6.41 -30.26 8.07
C PRO A 364 7.18 -29.55 9.20
N HIS A 365 8.22 -30.15 9.78
CA HIS A 365 9.03 -29.49 10.81
C HIS A 365 9.77 -28.26 10.27
N LYS A 366 10.35 -28.35 9.06
CA LYS A 366 10.98 -27.20 8.41
C LYS A 366 9.95 -26.16 7.99
N ALA A 367 8.77 -26.61 7.51
CA ALA A 367 7.67 -25.73 7.16
C ALA A 367 7.22 -24.89 8.37
N ILE A 368 7.04 -25.50 9.54
CA ILE A 368 6.67 -24.78 10.78
C ILE A 368 7.68 -23.68 11.09
N VAL A 369 8.98 -23.99 11.09
CA VAL A 369 10.03 -22.99 11.37
C VAL A 369 9.96 -21.82 10.39
N VAL A 370 9.88 -22.09 9.10
CA VAL A 370 9.85 -21.06 8.05
C VAL A 370 8.56 -20.24 8.09
N LEU A 371 7.41 -20.87 8.38
CA LEU A 371 6.11 -20.19 8.45
C LEU A 371 5.97 -19.34 9.73
N GLU A 372 6.47 -19.79 10.87
CA GLU A 372 6.53 -18.96 12.08
C GLU A 372 7.46 -17.75 11.89
N GLN A 373 8.55 -17.92 11.13
CA GLN A 373 9.39 -16.80 10.71
C GLN A 373 8.64 -15.86 9.75
N ALA A 374 7.83 -16.41 8.83
CA ALA A 374 6.99 -15.60 7.93
C ALA A 374 6.06 -14.68 8.73
N LYS A 375 5.39 -15.19 9.79
CA LYS A 375 4.49 -14.43 10.67
C LYS A 375 5.11 -13.19 11.29
N GLN A 376 6.43 -13.14 11.44
CA GLN A 376 7.13 -11.95 11.95
C GLN A 376 7.09 -10.78 10.96
N TYR A 377 7.01 -11.06 9.65
CA TYR A 377 7.05 -10.04 8.59
C TYR A 377 5.68 -9.86 7.90
N GLN A 378 4.88 -10.91 7.83
CA GLN A 378 3.55 -10.93 7.24
C GLN A 378 2.73 -12.04 7.89
N ASN A 379 1.47 -11.77 8.22
CA ASN A 379 0.54 -12.84 8.59
C ASN A 379 -0.72 -12.79 7.73
N ASN A 380 -1.18 -13.94 7.28
CA ASN A 380 -2.39 -14.09 6.49
C ASN A 380 -2.96 -15.51 6.62
N THR A 381 -4.10 -15.76 5.99
CA THR A 381 -4.74 -17.08 6.07
C THR A 381 -3.89 -18.19 5.46
N ILE A 382 -3.10 -17.93 4.41
CA ILE A 382 -2.28 -18.95 3.76
C ILE A 382 -1.21 -19.47 4.72
N ILE A 383 -0.48 -18.56 5.37
CA ILE A 383 0.54 -18.89 6.38
C ILE A 383 -0.09 -19.70 7.51
N THR A 384 -1.23 -19.22 8.01
CA THR A 384 -1.91 -19.82 9.16
C THR A 384 -2.49 -21.21 8.82
N THR A 385 -3.09 -21.39 7.64
CA THR A 385 -3.57 -22.73 7.22
C THR A 385 -2.42 -23.69 6.93
N ALA A 386 -1.30 -23.22 6.36
CA ALA A 386 -0.13 -24.06 6.11
C ALA A 386 0.55 -24.50 7.43
N LEU A 387 0.54 -23.65 8.45
CA LEU A 387 0.93 -24.02 9.81
C LEU A 387 -0.02 -25.09 10.37
N GLY A 388 -1.33 -24.88 10.23
CA GLY A 388 -2.33 -25.87 10.63
C GLY A 388 -2.13 -27.24 9.96
N ASP A 389 -1.82 -27.25 8.66
CA ASP A 389 -1.52 -28.49 7.92
C ASP A 389 -0.24 -29.16 8.43
N SER A 390 0.81 -28.38 8.67
CA SER A 390 2.09 -28.90 9.17
C SER A 390 1.96 -29.43 10.61
N TYR A 391 1.21 -28.75 11.47
CA TYR A 391 0.91 -29.22 12.83
C TYR A 391 0.04 -30.49 12.81
N LYS A 392 -0.96 -30.56 11.93
CA LYS A 392 -1.80 -31.75 11.73
C LYS A 392 -0.97 -32.97 11.32
N VAL A 393 -0.06 -32.82 10.35
CA VAL A 393 0.84 -33.91 9.89
C VAL A 393 1.79 -34.36 11.01
N THR A 394 2.25 -33.43 11.84
CA THR A 394 3.09 -33.74 13.01
C THR A 394 2.29 -34.15 14.25
N LYS A 395 0.98 -34.40 14.10
CA LYS A 395 0.04 -34.83 15.17
C LYS A 395 -0.08 -33.85 16.35
N GLN A 396 0.30 -32.60 16.17
CA GLN A 396 0.07 -31.52 17.12
C GLN A 396 -1.33 -30.94 16.91
N TYR A 397 -2.36 -31.74 17.23
CA TYR A 397 -3.75 -31.40 16.89
C TYR A 397 -4.25 -30.12 17.56
N ASP A 398 -3.84 -29.82 18.79
CA ASP A 398 -4.25 -28.59 19.48
C ASP A 398 -3.75 -27.34 18.77
N LYS A 399 -2.47 -27.33 18.35
CA LYS A 399 -1.89 -26.22 17.56
C LYS A 399 -2.49 -26.13 16.16
N ALA A 400 -2.83 -27.27 15.56
CA ALA A 400 -3.52 -27.29 14.28
C ALA A 400 -4.92 -26.67 14.39
N GLU A 401 -5.65 -26.97 15.47
CA GLU A 401 -6.96 -26.42 15.77
C GLU A 401 -6.87 -24.90 15.97
N GLU A 402 -5.92 -24.43 16.78
CA GLU A 402 -5.67 -23.01 17.01
C GLU A 402 -5.38 -22.26 15.70
N ALA A 403 -4.48 -22.80 14.86
CA ALA A 403 -4.12 -22.20 13.59
C ALA A 403 -5.33 -22.12 12.64
N TYR A 404 -6.08 -23.22 12.45
CA TYR A 404 -7.26 -23.16 11.59
C TYR A 404 -8.36 -22.26 12.14
N GLN A 405 -8.57 -22.23 13.46
CA GLN A 405 -9.54 -21.33 14.08
C GLN A 405 -9.14 -19.86 13.88
N GLN A 406 -7.85 -19.54 14.01
CA GLN A 406 -7.32 -18.22 13.68
C GLN A 406 -7.59 -17.88 12.19
N ALA A 407 -7.33 -18.81 11.26
CA ALA A 407 -7.58 -18.60 9.83
C ALA A 407 -9.09 -18.43 9.51
N VAL A 408 -9.97 -19.17 10.21
CA VAL A 408 -11.43 -18.97 10.13
C VAL A 408 -11.80 -17.56 10.55
N ASN A 409 -11.25 -17.08 11.66
CA ASN A 409 -11.55 -15.76 12.17
C ASN A 409 -10.88 -14.64 11.34
N MET A 410 -9.76 -14.90 10.68
CA MET A 410 -9.14 -13.97 9.73
C MET A 410 -10.07 -13.70 8.53
N THR A 411 -10.72 -14.73 7.98
CA THR A 411 -11.61 -14.57 6.82
C THR A 411 -12.91 -15.37 7.03
N PRO A 412 -13.80 -14.91 7.92
CA PRO A 412 -14.99 -15.68 8.31
C PRO A 412 -15.91 -15.98 7.13
N GLY A 413 -15.96 -15.11 6.11
CA GLY A 413 -16.75 -15.32 4.91
C GLY A 413 -16.28 -16.45 3.99
N LYS A 414 -15.09 -17.02 4.18
CA LYS A 414 -14.50 -18.04 3.29
C LYS A 414 -14.76 -19.46 3.80
N PHE A 415 -14.92 -20.41 2.87
CA PHE A 415 -15.22 -21.81 3.19
C PHE A 415 -13.97 -22.64 3.52
N TYR A 416 -12.81 -22.28 2.97
CA TYR A 416 -11.64 -23.16 2.99
C TYR A 416 -11.07 -23.43 4.39
N ALA A 417 -10.83 -22.39 5.21
CA ALA A 417 -10.33 -22.57 6.57
C ALA A 417 -11.33 -23.36 7.45
N ASN A 418 -12.62 -23.10 7.27
CA ASN A 418 -13.70 -23.84 7.94
C ASN A 418 -13.66 -25.33 7.56
N TYR A 419 -13.49 -25.63 6.27
CA TYR A 419 -13.33 -26.99 5.75
C TYR A 419 -12.12 -27.70 6.36
N LEU A 420 -10.95 -27.05 6.41
CA LEU A 420 -9.74 -27.63 7.02
C LEU A 420 -9.94 -27.96 8.50
N LEU A 421 -10.63 -27.08 9.24
CA LEU A 421 -10.98 -27.32 10.63
C LEU A 421 -11.94 -28.52 10.80
N ALA A 422 -12.95 -28.66 9.93
CA ALA A 422 -13.82 -29.83 9.93
C ALA A 422 -13.06 -31.14 9.66
N LYS A 423 -12.13 -31.12 8.68
CA LYS A 423 -11.26 -32.26 8.36
C LYS A 423 -10.30 -32.60 9.50
N LEU A 424 -9.79 -31.60 10.22
CA LEU A 424 -8.98 -31.83 11.41
C LEU A 424 -9.78 -32.58 12.47
N TYR A 425 -11.02 -32.16 12.75
CA TYR A 425 -11.87 -32.83 13.74
C TYR A 425 -12.24 -34.26 13.33
N ASP A 426 -12.58 -34.47 12.06
CA ASP A 426 -12.87 -35.82 11.53
C ASP A 426 -11.63 -36.73 11.63
N GLY A 427 -10.45 -36.23 11.25
CA GLY A 427 -9.18 -36.97 11.27
C GLY A 427 -8.60 -37.20 12.67
N SER A 428 -8.91 -36.34 13.64
CA SER A 428 -8.49 -36.49 15.05
C SER A 428 -9.51 -37.24 15.91
N GLY A 429 -10.64 -37.67 15.35
CA GLY A 429 -11.68 -38.43 16.06
C GLY A 429 -12.63 -37.59 16.91
N GLN A 430 -12.57 -36.26 16.82
CA GLN A 430 -13.45 -35.33 17.54
C GLN A 430 -14.85 -35.25 16.89
N LYS A 431 -15.59 -36.36 16.93
CA LYS A 431 -16.89 -36.57 16.24
C LYS A 431 -17.88 -35.41 16.42
N VAL A 432 -18.08 -34.96 17.66
CA VAL A 432 -19.06 -33.91 17.98
C VAL A 432 -18.70 -32.60 17.29
N LYS A 433 -17.43 -32.18 17.37
CA LYS A 433 -16.94 -30.98 16.70
C LYS A 433 -16.98 -31.12 15.17
N ALA A 434 -16.61 -32.29 14.63
CA ALA A 434 -16.66 -32.56 13.19
C ALA A 434 -18.08 -32.40 12.62
N VAL A 435 -19.08 -33.00 13.27
CA VAL A 435 -20.49 -32.90 12.87
C VAL A 435 -21.01 -31.47 13.01
N ALA A 436 -20.67 -30.78 14.10
CA ALA A 436 -21.07 -29.39 14.29
C ALA A 436 -20.50 -28.48 13.19
N MET A 437 -19.22 -28.65 12.87
CA MET A 437 -18.53 -27.87 11.84
C MET A 437 -19.07 -28.15 10.44
N ALA A 438 -19.32 -29.42 10.11
CA ALA A 438 -19.93 -29.82 8.85
C ALA A 438 -21.31 -29.17 8.64
N LYS A 439 -22.17 -29.18 9.68
CA LYS A 439 -23.46 -28.47 9.64
C LYS A 439 -23.28 -26.96 9.48
N LYS A 440 -22.35 -26.35 10.20
CA LYS A 440 -22.04 -24.91 10.06
C LYS A 440 -21.68 -24.55 8.63
N ILE A 441 -20.84 -25.34 7.97
CA ILE A 441 -20.40 -25.11 6.59
C ILE A 441 -21.55 -25.27 5.60
N LEU A 442 -22.38 -26.31 5.75
CA LEU A 442 -23.53 -26.56 4.87
C LEU A 442 -24.61 -25.46 4.96
N ASN A 443 -24.76 -24.84 6.13
CA ASN A 443 -25.73 -23.75 6.35
C ASN A 443 -25.18 -22.36 5.99
N LYS A 444 -23.90 -22.25 5.61
CA LYS A 444 -23.28 -20.96 5.30
C LYS A 444 -23.73 -20.44 3.94
N GLU A 445 -24.02 -19.14 3.87
CA GLU A 445 -24.42 -18.48 2.62
C GLU A 445 -23.30 -18.53 1.56
N ILE A 446 -23.66 -18.91 0.34
CA ILE A 446 -22.76 -18.97 -0.81
C ILE A 446 -22.90 -17.70 -1.62
N LYS A 447 -21.88 -16.83 -1.58
CA LYS A 447 -21.88 -15.60 -2.39
C LYS A 447 -21.48 -15.83 -3.83
N ILE A 448 -20.42 -16.62 -4.02
CA ILE A 448 -19.85 -16.91 -5.34
C ILE A 448 -19.77 -18.43 -5.42
N PRO A 449 -20.71 -19.08 -6.12
CA PRO A 449 -20.66 -20.52 -6.34
C PRO A 449 -19.37 -20.93 -7.04
N SER A 450 -18.77 -22.03 -6.60
CA SER A 450 -17.58 -22.59 -7.22
C SER A 450 -17.58 -24.12 -7.11
N ILE A 451 -16.77 -24.77 -7.95
CA ILE A 451 -16.56 -26.23 -7.91
C ILE A 451 -16.03 -26.64 -6.52
N ALA A 452 -15.04 -25.90 -6.01
CA ALA A 452 -14.47 -26.14 -4.68
C ALA A 452 -15.52 -26.09 -3.55
N ILE A 453 -16.50 -25.17 -3.62
CA ILE A 453 -17.59 -25.14 -2.62
C ILE A 453 -18.47 -26.39 -2.72
N LYS A 454 -18.79 -26.85 -3.93
CA LYS A 454 -19.57 -28.09 -4.13
C LYS A 454 -18.82 -29.31 -3.58
N GLU A 455 -17.52 -29.40 -3.82
CA GLU A 455 -16.67 -30.47 -3.27
C GLU A 455 -16.63 -30.43 -1.74
N ILE A 456 -16.42 -29.26 -1.15
CA ILE A 456 -16.47 -29.04 0.30
C ILE A 456 -17.83 -29.52 0.85
N GLN A 457 -18.95 -29.14 0.23
CA GLN A 457 -20.29 -29.59 0.66
C GLN A 457 -20.46 -31.11 0.54
N GLY A 458 -19.94 -31.73 -0.52
CA GLY A 458 -19.91 -33.18 -0.69
C GLY A 458 -19.17 -33.87 0.46
N GLU A 459 -17.98 -33.38 0.80
CA GLU A 459 -17.20 -33.89 1.93
C GLU A 459 -17.89 -33.67 3.29
N MET A 460 -18.51 -32.51 3.51
CA MET A 460 -19.26 -32.26 4.75
C MET A 460 -20.44 -33.22 4.91
N ASN A 461 -21.15 -33.52 3.82
CA ASN A 461 -22.21 -34.54 3.82
C ASN A 461 -21.66 -35.94 4.11
N SER A 462 -20.48 -36.29 3.60
CA SER A 462 -19.81 -37.55 3.92
C SER A 462 -19.45 -37.67 5.40
N ILE A 463 -18.97 -36.60 6.04
CA ILE A 463 -18.74 -36.54 7.49
C ILE A 463 -20.04 -36.80 8.26
N LEU A 464 -21.14 -36.15 7.85
CA LEU A 464 -22.44 -36.35 8.51
C LEU A 464 -22.94 -37.80 8.36
N LYS A 465 -22.80 -38.41 7.18
CA LYS A 465 -23.19 -39.81 6.94
C LYS A 465 -22.36 -40.77 7.80
N LYS A 466 -21.03 -40.62 7.80
CA LYS A 466 -20.08 -41.43 8.59
C LYS A 466 -20.45 -41.47 10.07
N TYR A 467 -20.91 -40.34 10.62
CA TYR A 467 -21.19 -40.21 12.05
C TYR A 467 -22.67 -40.40 12.43
N LYS A 468 -23.58 -40.44 11.45
CA LYS A 468 -24.98 -40.84 11.61
C LYS A 468 -25.14 -42.37 11.64
N ASN A 469 -24.37 -43.10 10.83
CA ASN A 469 -24.29 -44.56 10.80
C ASN A 469 -22.82 -45.00 10.93
N PRO A 470 -22.28 -45.19 12.16
CA PRO A 470 -20.89 -45.61 12.31
C PRO A 470 -20.67 -46.98 11.65
N PRO A 471 -19.64 -47.17 10.81
CA PRO A 471 -19.33 -48.49 10.27
C PRO A 471 -18.94 -49.42 11.43
N GLY A 472 -19.75 -50.46 11.67
CA GLY A 472 -19.45 -51.53 12.63
C GLY A 472 -20.20 -51.45 13.97
N ILE A 473 -21.52 -51.33 13.95
CA ILE A 473 -22.40 -51.89 15.00
C ILE A 473 -23.36 -52.86 14.33
#